data_AF-A0A2I0VJE9-F1
#
_entry.id   AF-A0A2I0VJE9-F1
#
_cell.length_a   1.000
_cell.length_b   1.000
_cell.length_c   1.000
_cell.angle_alpha   90.00
_cell.angle_beta   90.00
_cell.angle_gamma   90.00
#
_symmetry.space_group_name_H-M   'P 1'
#
loop_
_entity.id
_entity.type
_entity.pdbx_description
1 polymer ?
#
loop_
_entity_poly.entity_id
_entity_poly.type
_entity_poly.pdbx_seq_one_letter_code
_entity_poly.pdbx_strand_id
1 'polypeptide(L)'
;MKNFLMIHHKIKKAMSFSSQEEQKRIIDPIVIGTSSQESLSNVVSLTSKCLSLESSLRPSIEDVLWNLQYAAQVQATADRDQRSDVGSQT
;
A
#
# COMPACT_ATOMS: atom_id res chain seq x y z
N MET A 1 8.06 -3.61 24.21
CA MET A 1 8.77 -2.72 23.27
C MET A 1 9.35 -3.45 22.04
N LYS A 2 10.01 -4.62 22.18
CA LYS A 2 10.64 -5.35 21.05
C LYS A 2 9.68 -5.70 19.88
N ASN A 3 8.44 -6.11 20.16
CA ASN A 3 7.47 -6.48 19.13
C ASN A 3 7.03 -5.28 18.26
N PHE A 4 6.85 -4.10 18.86
CA PHE A 4 6.47 -2.88 18.15
C PHE A 4 7.59 -2.41 17.20
N LEU A 5 8.83 -2.48 17.68
CA LEU A 5 10.00 -2.15 16.87
C LEU A 5 10.17 -3.12 15.68
N MET A 6 9.83 -4.40 15.87
CA MET A 6 9.83 -5.40 14.81
C MET A 6 8.74 -5.15 13.75
N ILE A 7 7.55 -4.71 14.17
CA ILE A 7 6.46 -4.33 13.24
C ILE A 7 6.88 -3.11 12.41
N HIS A 8 7.41 -2.06 13.06
CA HIS A 8 7.93 -0.88 12.39
C HIS A 8 9.06 -1.23 11.40
N HIS A 9 10.00 -2.10 11.79
CA HIS A 9 11.08 -2.54 10.92
C HIS A 9 10.57 -3.35 9.71
N LYS A 10 9.61 -4.25 9.92
CA LYS A 10 9.01 -5.05 8.83
C LYS A 10 8.28 -4.16 7.81
N ILE A 11 7.53 -3.16 8.28
CA ILE A 11 6.78 -2.25 7.40
C ILE A 11 7.71 -1.27 6.68
N LYS A 12 8.76 -0.78 7.33
CA LYS A 12 9.78 0.03 6.66
C LYS A 12 10.51 -0.75 5.57
N LYS A 13 10.77 -2.04 5.82
CA LYS A 13 11.34 -2.96 4.82
C LYS A 13 10.37 -3.23 3.66
N ALA A 14 9.07 -3.30 3.94
CA ALA A 14 8.00 -3.39 2.92
C ALA A 14 8.08 -2.29 1.86
N MET A 15 8.44 -1.08 2.26
CA MET A 15 8.61 0.06 1.35
C MET A 15 9.92 0.05 0.54
N SER A 16 10.95 -0.66 1.01
CA SER A 16 12.25 -0.72 0.32
C SER A 16 12.38 -1.92 -0.61
N PHE A 17 11.33 -2.73 -0.78
CA PHE A 17 11.41 -3.93 -1.61
C PHE A 17 11.46 -3.58 -3.09
N SER A 18 12.50 -4.08 -3.74
CA SER A 18 12.70 -3.98 -5.17
C SER A 18 12.00 -5.12 -5.93
N SER A 19 11.49 -6.14 -5.24
CA SER A 19 10.86 -7.32 -5.86
C SER A 19 9.53 -7.72 -5.20
N GLN A 20 8.61 -8.25 -6.01
CA GLN A 20 7.35 -8.83 -5.53
C GLN A 20 7.56 -9.98 -4.53
N GLU A 21 8.63 -10.77 -4.70
CA GLU A 21 8.93 -11.92 -3.82
C GLU A 21 9.22 -11.49 -2.38
N GLU A 22 9.85 -10.33 -2.19
CA GLU A 22 10.07 -9.80 -0.85
C GLU A 22 8.81 -9.17 -0.26
N GLN A 23 7.96 -8.55 -1.09
CA GLN A 23 6.66 -8.05 -0.66
C GLN A 23 5.75 -9.18 -0.15
N LYS A 24 5.71 -10.34 -0.83
CA LYS A 24 4.92 -11.53 -0.43
C LYS A 24 5.28 -12.09 0.95
N ARG A 25 6.46 -11.76 1.50
CA ARG A 25 6.87 -12.19 2.85
C ARG A 25 6.20 -11.39 3.96
N ILE A 26 5.61 -10.24 3.65
CA ILE A 26 5.07 -9.29 4.63
C ILE A 26 3.64 -8.87 4.30
N ILE A 27 3.30 -8.74 3.01
CA ILE A 27 1.98 -8.37 2.52
C ILE A 27 1.29 -9.65 2.04
N ASP A 28 0.00 -9.77 2.35
CA ASP A 28 -0.83 -10.89 1.91
C ASP A 28 -0.75 -11.04 0.36
N PRO A 29 -0.43 -12.23 -0.17
CA PRO A 29 -0.32 -12.45 -1.61
C PRO A 29 -1.58 -12.10 -2.41
N ILE A 30 -2.78 -12.23 -1.82
CA ILE A 30 -4.03 -11.83 -2.46
C ILE A 30 -4.01 -10.32 -2.67
N VAL A 31 -3.63 -9.54 -1.65
CA VAL A 31 -3.54 -8.08 -1.75
C VAL A 31 -2.54 -7.65 -2.83
N ILE A 32 -1.40 -8.33 -2.96
CA ILE A 32 -0.42 -8.06 -4.03
C ILE A 32 -1.01 -8.39 -5.41
N GLY A 33 -1.76 -9.49 -5.53
CA GLY A 33 -2.32 -9.95 -6.79
C GLY A 33 -3.55 -9.18 -7.27
N THR A 34 -4.28 -8.53 -6.36
CA THR A 34 -5.52 -7.81 -6.68
C THR A 34 -5.39 -6.29 -6.62
N SER A 35 -4.25 -5.76 -6.22
CA SER A 35 -4.03 -4.31 -6.12
C SER A 35 -3.13 -3.81 -7.25
N SER A 36 -3.39 -2.61 -7.75
CA SER A 36 -2.45 -1.89 -8.60
C SER A 36 -1.19 -1.55 -7.79
N GLN A 37 -0.05 -1.48 -8.49
CA GLN A 37 1.21 -1.15 -7.84
C GLN A 37 1.15 0.23 -7.16
N GLU A 38 0.46 1.19 -7.76
CA GLU A 38 0.34 2.55 -7.24
C GLU A 38 -0.52 2.61 -5.97
N SER A 39 -1.70 1.97 -5.97
CA SER A 39 -2.57 1.94 -4.78
C SER A 39 -1.88 1.23 -3.61
N LEU A 40 -1.20 0.10 -3.89
CA LEU A 40 -0.45 -0.67 -2.91
C LEU A 40 0.70 0.16 -2.32
N SER A 41 1.47 0.85 -3.16
CA SER A 41 2.56 1.73 -2.72
C SER A 41 2.05 2.83 -1.79
N ASN A 42 0.92 3.47 -2.13
CA ASN A 42 0.31 4.52 -1.31
C ASN A 42 -0.10 4.01 0.07
N VAL A 43 -0.78 2.85 0.14
CA VAL A 43 -1.23 2.27 1.41
C VAL A 43 -0.06 1.84 2.29
N VAL A 44 0.98 1.22 1.71
CA VAL A 44 2.17 0.81 2.46
C VAL A 44 2.93 2.04 2.99
N SER A 45 3.06 3.08 2.16
CA SER A 45 3.68 4.35 2.55
C SER A 45 2.94 5.03 3.70
N LEU A 46 1.61 5.14 3.59
CA LEU A 46 0.75 5.67 4.64
C LEU A 46 0.89 4.88 5.94
N THR A 47 0.83 3.55 5.85
CA THR A 47 0.97 2.65 7.01
C THR A 47 2.31 2.88 7.72
N SER A 48 3.40 3.09 6.97
CA SER A 48 4.69 3.41 7.58
C SER A 48 4.70 4.75 8.29
N LYS A 49 4.07 5.80 7.74
CA LYS A 49 3.97 7.11 8.39
C LYS A 49 3.17 7.02 9.69
N CYS A 50 2.04 6.32 9.68
CA CYS A 50 1.21 6.08 10.87
C CYS A 50 1.97 5.35 12.00
N LEU A 51 2.90 4.47 11.65
CA LEU A 51 3.70 3.71 12.61
C LEU A 51 5.01 4.37 13.00
N SER A 52 5.29 5.57 12.50
CA SER A 52 6.51 6.31 12.82
C SER A 52 6.72 6.43 14.33
N LEU A 53 7.95 6.19 14.80
CA LEU A 53 8.34 6.45 16.17
C LEU A 53 8.32 7.96 16.49
N GLU A 54 8.66 8.77 15.49
CA GLU A 54 8.59 10.21 15.56
C GLU A 54 7.14 10.66 15.38
N SER A 55 6.53 11.17 16.44
CA SER A 55 5.10 11.52 16.49
C SER A 55 4.73 12.62 15.50
N SER A 56 5.66 13.56 15.25
CA SER A 56 5.47 14.67 14.31
C SER A 56 5.39 14.21 12.85
N LEU A 57 5.83 13.00 12.53
CA LEU A 57 5.71 12.40 11.19
C LEU A 57 4.40 11.61 11.00
N ARG A 58 3.63 11.40 12.08
CA ARG A 58 2.35 10.70 11.97
C ARG A 58 1.31 11.65 11.38
N PRO A 59 0.57 11.22 10.34
CA PRO A 59 -0.46 12.05 9.73
C PRO A 59 -1.62 12.29 10.70
N SER A 60 -2.38 13.36 10.45
CA SER A 60 -3.67 13.54 11.12
C SER A 60 -4.66 12.46 10.66
N ILE A 61 -5.72 12.22 11.42
CA ILE A 61 -6.75 11.25 11.00
C ILE A 61 -7.44 11.69 9.71
N GLU A 62 -7.57 13.00 9.47
CA GLU A 62 -8.10 13.56 8.23
C GLU A 62 -7.20 13.22 7.04
N ASP A 63 -5.88 13.40 7.18
CA ASP A 63 -4.90 13.02 6.16
C ASP A 63 -4.93 11.51 5.89
N VAL A 64 -5.09 10.68 6.93
CA VAL A 64 -5.23 9.22 6.77
C VAL A 64 -6.45 8.88 5.94
N LEU A 65 -7.61 9.44 6.28
CA LEU A 65 -8.85 9.20 5.54
C LEU A 65 -8.75 9.67 4.10
N TRP A 66 -8.12 10.82 3.86
CA TRP A 66 -7.88 11.34 2.52
C TRP A 66 -6.99 10.39 1.69
N ASN A 67 -5.86 9.95 2.24
CA ASN A 67 -4.94 9.05 1.54
C ASN A 67 -5.57 7.68 1.24
N LEU A 68 -6.40 7.15 2.14
CA LEU A 68 -7.11 5.90 1.91
C LEU A 68 -8.15 6.03 0.79
N GLN A 69 -8.91 7.13 0.76
CA GLN A 69 -9.85 7.41 -0.33
C GLN A 69 -9.12 7.58 -1.67
N TYR A 70 -7.99 8.28 -1.67
CA TYR A 70 -7.14 8.43 -2.84
C TYR A 70 -6.64 7.07 -3.36
N ALA A 71 -6.12 6.20 -2.48
CA ALA A 71 -5.67 4.87 -2.87
C ALA A 71 -6.81 4.01 -3.44
N ALA A 72 -8.02 4.09 -2.87
CA ALA A 72 -9.19 3.40 -3.39
C ALA A 72 -9.60 3.93 -4.78
N GLN A 73 -9.53 5.25 -5.00
CA GLN A 73 -9.78 5.84 -6.32
C GLN A 73 -8.76 5.38 -7.36
N VAL A 74 -7.47 5.39 -7.02
CA VAL A 74 -6.40 4.89 -7.89
C VAL A 74 -6.63 3.43 -8.28
N GLN A 75 -7.03 2.59 -7.31
CA GLN A 75 -7.39 1.20 -7.59
C GLN A 75 -8.57 1.09 -8.56
N ALA A 76 -9.66 1.82 -8.29
CA ALA A 76 -10.87 1.75 -9.11
C ALA A 76 -10.62 2.21 -10.57
N THR A 77 -9.71 3.16 -10.79
CA THR A 77 -9.28 3.55 -12.14
C THR A 77 -8.53 2.41 -12.83
N ALA A 78 -7.54 1.81 -12.16
CA ALA A 78 -6.77 0.70 -12.72
C ALA A 78 -7.66 -0.51 -13.07
N ASP A 79 -8.65 -0.84 -12.24
CA ASP A 79 -9.59 -1.93 -12.51
C ASP A 79 -10.47 -1.67 -13.74
N ARG A 80 -10.83 -0.40 -13.99
CA ARG A 80 -11.60 -0.01 -15.18
C ARG A 80 -10.75 -0.14 -16.45
N ASP A 81 -9.50 0.29 -16.40
CA ASP A 81 -8.58 0.24 -17.55
C ASP A 81 -8.31 -1.20 -17.99
N GLN A 82 -8.14 -2.12 -17.04
CA GLN A 82 -8.01 -3.56 -17.32
C GLN A 82 -9.26 -4.13 -18.03
N ARG A 83 -10.45 -3.60 -17.71
CA ARG A 83 -11.72 -4.08 -18.27
C ARG A 83 -11.98 -3.57 -19.68
N SER A 84 -11.46 -2.40 -20.03
CA SER A 84 -11.55 -1.86 -21.40
C SER A 84 -10.65 -2.60 -22.39
N ASP A 85 -9.54 -3.19 -21.94
CA ASP A 85 -8.60 -3.91 -22.81
C ASP A 85 -9.17 -5.25 -23.30
N VAL A 86 -10.01 -5.90 -22.47
CA VAL A 86 -10.70 -7.16 -22.82
C VAL A 86 -11.85 -6.94 -23.82
N GLY A 87 -12.38 -5.72 -23.93
CA GLY A 87 -13.53 -5.40 -24.78
C GLY A 87 -13.22 -5.12 -26.26
N SER A 88 -11.92 -5.07 -26.64
CA SER A 88 -11.51 -4.68 -28.00
C SER A 88 -11.09 -5.87 -28.89
N GLN A 89 -11.30 -7.11 -28.45
CA GLN A 89 -11.07 -8.34 -29.22
C GLN A 89 -12.39 -9.10 -29.43
N THR A 90 -13.35 -8.52 -30.13
CA THR A 90 -14.48 -9.25 -30.74
C THR A 90 -14.88 -8.62 -32.05
#